data_AF-A0A064CAH3-F1
#
_entry.id   AF-A0A064CAH3-F1
#
_cell.length_a   1.000
_cell.length_b   1.000
_cell.length_c   1.000
_cell.angle_alpha   90.00
_cell.angle_beta   90.00
_cell.angle_gamma   90.00
#
_symmetry.space_group_name_H-M   'P 1'
#
loop_
_entity.id
_entity.type
_entity.pdbx_description
1 polymer ?
#
loop_
_entity_poly.entity_id
_entity_poly.type
_entity_poly.pdbx_seq_one_letter_code
_entity_poly.pdbx_strand_id
1 'polypeptide(L)'
;MYTALLITPAGDVQEITVYSPSAINAILRDSCVDCLTSNDGVIDFWFRSAVAGRYRPNQQATGLLLSVTTFSVRTVPLLYGSVIVCSKSSDGRLLGLTTQDRRGLRDPGRLRRMWLHRRFRHARGWAPPSFDRHHVEH
;
A
#
# COMPACT_ATOMS: atom_id res chain seq x y z
N MET A 1 10.54 -2.46 18.11
CA MET A 1 9.66 -1.36 17.70
C MET A 1 10.21 -0.85 16.39
N TYR A 2 9.44 -0.94 15.29
CA TYR A 2 9.92 -0.62 13.95
C TYR A 2 9.01 0.43 13.32
N THR A 3 9.61 1.49 12.78
CA THR A 3 8.89 2.55 12.09
C THR A 3 8.45 2.07 10.71
N ALA A 4 7.17 2.19 10.42
CA ALA A 4 6.57 1.89 9.13
C ALA A 4 5.66 3.03 8.67
N LEU A 5 5.29 3.04 7.39
CA LEU A 5 4.29 3.96 6.86
C LEU A 5 2.99 3.22 6.61
N LEU A 6 1.88 3.75 7.11
CA LEU A 6 0.54 3.35 6.74
C LEU A 6 0.03 4.32 5.67
N ILE A 7 -0.31 3.78 4.50
CA ILE A 7 -0.88 4.53 3.39
C ILE A 7 -2.33 4.11 3.25
N THR A 8 -3.27 5.02 3.49
CA THR A 8 -4.70 4.75 3.32
C THR A 8 -5.07 4.80 1.83
N PRO A 9 -6.15 4.13 1.39
CA PRO A 9 -6.62 4.26 0.02
C PRO A 9 -7.15 5.68 -0.30
N ALA A 10 -7.35 6.53 0.72
CA ALA A 10 -7.62 7.96 0.54
C ALA A 10 -6.38 8.77 0.14
N GLY A 11 -5.19 8.21 0.32
CA GLY A 11 -3.91 8.86 0.01
C GLY A 11 -3.22 9.45 1.22
N ASP A 12 -3.78 9.31 2.43
CA ASP A 12 -3.12 9.72 3.66
C ASP A 12 -1.91 8.84 3.93
N VAL A 13 -0.82 9.46 4.36
CA VAL A 13 0.41 8.76 4.75
C VAL A 13 0.66 9.07 6.21
N GLN A 14 0.67 8.04 7.05
CA GLN A 14 0.88 8.14 8.48
C GLN A 14 2.10 7.31 8.88
N GLU A 15 2.94 7.85 9.75
CA GLU A 15 3.96 7.04 10.39
C GLU A 15 3.32 6.22 11.51
N ILE A 16 3.56 4.92 11.49
CA ILE A 16 3.09 4.00 12.51
C ILE A 16 4.25 3.20 13.09
N THR A 17 3.98 2.59 14.23
CA THR A 17 4.89 1.66 14.87
C THR A 17 4.39 0.24 14.70
N VAL A 18 5.27 -0.64 14.23
CA VAL A 18 5.00 -2.08 14.14
C VAL A 18 5.92 -2.81 15.11
N TYR A 19 5.35 -3.64 15.98
CA TYR A 19 6.09 -4.35 17.03
C TYR A 19 6.64 -5.69 16.56
N SER A 20 5.93 -6.37 15.65
CA SER A 20 6.32 -7.65 15.08
C SER A 20 5.70 -7.84 13.68
N PRO A 21 6.26 -8.71 12.83
CA PRO A 21 5.64 -9.06 11.55
C PRO A 21 4.19 -9.54 11.70
N SER A 22 3.89 -10.31 12.75
CA SER A 22 2.52 -10.79 13.01
C SER A 22 1.52 -9.67 13.30
N ALA A 23 1.98 -8.51 13.78
CA ALA A 23 1.12 -7.35 14.00
C ALA A 23 0.63 -6.72 12.68
N ILE A 24 1.31 -6.96 11.54
CA ILE A 24 0.92 -6.42 10.23
C ILE A 24 -0.48 -6.89 9.85
N ASN A 25 -0.81 -8.17 10.06
CA ASN A 25 -2.14 -8.72 9.77
C ASN A 25 -3.23 -8.06 10.62
N ALA A 26 -2.93 -7.82 11.91
CA ALA A 26 -3.85 -7.15 12.82
C ALA A 26 -4.10 -5.68 12.44
N ILE A 27 -3.05 -4.97 12.02
CA ILE A 27 -3.16 -3.57 11.57
C ILE A 27 -3.92 -3.51 10.25
N LEU A 28 -3.60 -4.39 9.31
CA LEU A 28 -4.33 -4.50 8.06
C LEU A 28 -5.74 -5.05 8.25
N ARG A 29 -6.08 -5.65 9.40
CA ARG A 29 -7.38 -6.29 9.72
C ARG A 29 -7.82 -7.30 8.67
N ASP A 30 -6.91 -8.14 8.20
CA ASP A 30 -7.17 -9.20 7.21
C ASP A 30 -6.36 -10.45 7.55
N SER A 31 -6.93 -11.62 7.25
CA SER A 31 -6.25 -12.91 7.40
C SER A 31 -5.35 -13.23 6.21
N CYS A 32 -5.63 -12.65 5.04
CA CYS A 32 -4.85 -12.85 3.83
C CYS A 32 -4.16 -11.54 3.44
N VAL A 33 -2.88 -11.44 3.76
CA VAL A 33 -2.03 -10.33 3.33
C VAL A 33 -1.04 -10.82 2.28
N ASP A 34 -0.82 -9.99 1.27
CA ASP A 34 0.22 -10.17 0.26
C ASP A 34 1.35 -9.17 0.52
N CYS A 35 2.54 -9.50 0.00
CA CYS A 35 3.72 -8.65 0.10
C CYS A 35 4.40 -8.51 -1.27
N LEU A 36 4.81 -7.29 -1.60
CA LEU A 36 5.68 -7.00 -2.73
C LEU A 36 6.91 -6.24 -2.25
N THR A 37 8.08 -6.66 -2.70
CA THR A 37 9.36 -6.08 -2.32
C THR A 37 9.89 -5.13 -3.41
N SER A 38 10.59 -4.07 -3.00
CA SER A 38 11.37 -3.20 -3.88
C SER A 38 12.47 -3.95 -4.63
N ASN A 39 13.00 -3.33 -5.68
CA ASN A 39 14.01 -3.95 -6.54
C ASN A 39 15.34 -4.28 -5.81
N ASP A 40 15.70 -3.49 -4.81
CA ASP A 40 16.89 -3.70 -3.98
C ASP A 40 16.66 -4.71 -2.84
N GLY A 41 15.44 -5.24 -2.68
CA GLY A 41 15.12 -6.22 -1.64
C GLY A 41 14.89 -5.62 -0.25
N VAL A 42 14.98 -4.29 -0.10
CA VAL A 42 15.03 -3.63 1.22
C VAL A 42 13.65 -3.20 1.72
N ILE A 43 12.73 -2.83 0.84
CA ILE A 43 11.43 -2.25 1.21
C ILE A 43 10.31 -3.22 0.86
N ASP A 44 9.47 -3.54 1.84
CA ASP A 44 8.28 -4.36 1.67
C ASP A 44 7.01 -3.53 1.71
N PHE A 45 6.10 -3.83 0.79
CA PHE A 45 4.75 -3.32 0.71
C PHE A 45 3.79 -4.44 1.10
N TRP A 46 3.24 -4.35 2.30
CA TRP A 46 2.25 -5.27 2.82
C TRP A 46 0.85 -4.72 2.57
N PHE A 47 0.00 -5.51 1.95
CA PHE A 47 -1.35 -5.11 1.60
C PHE A 47 -2.30 -6.29 1.70
N ARG A 48 -3.60 -6.03 1.75
CA ARG A 48 -4.61 -7.09 1.74
C ARG A 48 -4.59 -7.81 0.39
N SER A 49 -4.68 -9.13 0.40
CA SER A 49 -4.76 -9.89 -0.83
C SER A 49 -5.97 -9.44 -1.65
N ALA A 50 -5.72 -9.12 -2.92
CA ALA A 50 -6.67 -8.40 -3.74
C ALA A 50 -7.80 -9.34 -4.23
N VAL A 51 -8.95 -9.30 -3.54
CA VAL A 51 -10.21 -9.76 -4.12
C VAL A 51 -10.77 -8.60 -4.95
N ALA A 52 -10.83 -8.77 -6.28
CA ALA A 52 -11.30 -7.75 -7.20
C ALA A 52 -12.68 -7.21 -6.76
N GLY A 53 -12.81 -5.89 -6.70
CA GLY A 53 -14.06 -5.21 -6.33
C GLY A 53 -14.32 -5.05 -4.82
N ARG A 54 -13.54 -5.70 -3.94
CA ARG A 54 -13.75 -5.62 -2.49
C ARG A 54 -13.16 -4.36 -1.85
N TYR A 55 -12.01 -3.89 -2.36
CA TYR A 55 -11.25 -2.82 -1.73
C TYR A 55 -10.96 -1.68 -2.71
N ARG A 56 -10.91 -0.45 -2.19
CA ARG A 56 -10.58 0.73 -2.99
C ARG A 56 -9.12 0.66 -3.43
N PRO A 57 -8.80 0.94 -4.69
CA PRO A 57 -7.41 1.05 -5.12
C PRO A 57 -6.63 2.16 -4.39
N ASN A 58 -5.40 1.86 -4.01
CA ASN A 58 -4.48 2.80 -3.35
C ASN A 58 -3.47 3.35 -4.35
N GLN A 59 -3.82 4.49 -4.95
CA GLN A 59 -3.01 5.11 -6.01
C GLN A 59 -1.66 5.59 -5.48
N GLN A 60 -1.63 6.09 -4.23
CA GLN A 60 -0.42 6.59 -3.59
C GLN A 60 0.58 5.46 -3.34
N ALA A 61 0.14 4.38 -2.69
CA ALA A 61 1.00 3.23 -2.42
C ALA A 61 1.49 2.56 -3.71
N THR A 62 0.62 2.41 -4.71
CA THR A 62 1.00 1.87 -6.02
C THR A 62 2.02 2.76 -6.74
N GLY A 63 1.89 4.08 -6.59
CA GLY A 63 2.85 5.04 -7.12
C GLY A 63 4.23 4.93 -6.46
N LEU A 64 4.27 4.72 -5.15
CA LEU A 64 5.51 4.49 -4.41
C LEU A 64 6.14 3.14 -4.77
N LEU A 65 5.36 2.07 -4.89
CA LEU A 65 5.85 0.78 -5.37
C LEU A 65 6.54 0.94 -6.73
N LEU A 66 5.91 1.70 -7.64
CA LEU A 66 6.43 2.00 -8.97
C LEU A 66 7.72 2.86 -8.96
N SER A 67 8.02 3.60 -7.89
CA SER A 67 9.25 4.40 -7.77
C SER A 67 10.44 3.57 -7.30
N VAL A 68 10.20 2.46 -6.59
CA VAL A 68 11.23 1.60 -5.99
C VAL A 68 11.33 0.22 -6.63
N THR A 69 10.60 -0.02 -7.72
CA THR A 69 10.63 -1.27 -8.50
C THR A 69 10.93 -0.99 -9.97
N THR A 70 11.26 -2.05 -10.70
CA THR A 70 11.46 -2.02 -12.16
C THR A 70 10.17 -2.16 -12.94
N PHE A 71 9.01 -2.17 -12.27
CA PHE A 71 7.72 -2.23 -12.95
C PHE A 71 7.52 -1.02 -13.87
N SER A 72 6.81 -1.26 -14.97
CA SER A 72 6.27 -0.20 -15.81
C SER A 72 4.90 0.23 -15.28
N VAL A 73 4.41 1.39 -15.72
CA VAL A 73 3.04 1.83 -15.37
C VAL A 73 1.97 0.82 -15.84
N ARG A 74 2.26 0.07 -16.91
CA ARG A 74 1.36 -0.94 -17.47
C ARG A 74 1.40 -2.26 -16.69
N THR A 75 2.51 -2.58 -16.03
CA THR A 75 2.73 -3.88 -15.41
C THR A 75 2.69 -3.85 -13.88
N VAL A 76 2.88 -2.68 -13.25
CA VAL A 76 2.87 -2.58 -11.78
C VAL A 76 1.57 -3.13 -11.18
N PRO A 77 1.63 -4.04 -10.18
CA PRO A 77 0.42 -4.50 -9.52
C PRO A 77 -0.34 -3.33 -8.88
N LEU A 78 -1.68 -3.34 -8.98
CA LEU A 78 -2.49 -2.35 -8.29
C LEU A 78 -2.61 -2.78 -6.83
N LEU A 79 -2.19 -1.92 -5.91
CA LEU A 79 -2.38 -2.16 -4.48
C LEU A 79 -3.77 -1.69 -4.07
N TYR A 80 -4.46 -2.48 -3.26
CA TYR A 80 -5.82 -2.20 -2.81
C TYR A 80 -5.89 -2.08 -1.29
N GLY A 81 -6.79 -1.23 -0.81
CA GLY A 81 -6.98 -0.97 0.62
C GLY A 81 -5.81 -0.20 1.24
N SER A 82 -5.64 -0.35 2.55
CA SER A 82 -4.50 0.22 3.26
C SER A 82 -3.24 -0.60 2.98
N VAL A 83 -2.12 0.08 2.84
CA VAL A 83 -0.81 -0.54 2.58
C VAL A 83 0.15 -0.12 3.68
N ILE A 84 0.87 -1.08 4.26
CA ILE A 84 1.95 -0.83 5.19
C ILE A 84 3.26 -0.96 4.44
N VAL A 85 4.11 0.05 4.53
CA VAL A 85 5.45 0.05 3.94
C VAL A 85 6.46 0.00 5.07
N CYS A 86 7.37 -0.97 5.02
CA CYS A 86 8.43 -1.14 6.00
C CYS A 86 9.74 -1.55 5.33
N SER A 87 10.84 -1.39 6.06
CA SER A 87 12.15 -1.89 5.63
C SER A 87 12.36 -3.30 6.17
N LYS A 88 13.25 -4.07 5.55
CA LYS A 88 13.70 -5.36 6.06
C LYS A 88 15.19 -5.58 5.84
N SER A 89 15.76 -6.43 6.68
CA SER A 89 17.11 -6.97 6.52
C SER A 89 17.17 -7.95 5.35
N SER A 90 18.37 -8.24 4.87
CA SER A 90 18.65 -9.33 3.92
C SER A 90 18.07 -10.68 4.36
N ASP A 91 17.99 -10.92 5.68
CA ASP A 91 17.43 -12.14 6.26
C ASP A 91 15.89 -12.09 6.42
N GLY A 92 15.21 -11.10 5.83
CA GLY A 92 13.75 -10.98 5.89
C GLY A 92 13.21 -10.40 7.21
N ARG A 93 14.07 -9.94 8.11
CA ARG A 93 13.65 -9.37 9.40
C ARG A 93 13.15 -7.94 9.23
N LEU A 94 12.00 -7.63 9.81
CA LEU A 94 11.43 -6.29 9.83
C LEU A 94 12.44 -5.28 10.44
N LEU A 95 12.67 -4.18 9.72
CA LEU A 95 13.47 -3.04 10.13
C LEU A 95 12.62 -1.76 10.08
N GLY A 96 13.06 -0.73 10.80
CA GLY A 96 12.47 0.60 10.68
C GLY A 96 12.89 1.26 9.36
N LEU A 97 11.99 2.03 8.76
CA LEU A 97 12.29 2.82 7.57
C LEU A 97 13.38 3.86 7.86
N THR A 98 14.51 3.72 7.17
CA THR A 98 15.62 4.66 7.26
C THR A 98 15.31 5.96 6.52
N THR A 99 16.11 7.01 6.77
CA THR A 99 16.04 8.25 5.99
C THR A 99 16.29 8.02 4.51
N GLN A 100 17.11 7.03 4.15
CA GLN A 100 17.40 6.68 2.77
C GLN A 100 16.19 6.01 2.10
N ASP A 101 15.53 5.06 2.78
CA ASP A 101 14.32 4.39 2.29
C ASP A 101 13.23 5.42 1.96
N ARG A 102 13.05 6.40 2.85
CA ARG A 102 12.11 7.51 2.68
C ARG A 102 12.45 8.39 1.49
N ARG A 103 13.73 8.60 1.23
CA ARG A 103 14.18 9.34 0.04
C ARG A 103 13.95 8.54 -1.25
N GLY A 104 13.91 7.21 -1.21
CA GLY A 104 13.54 6.36 -2.35
C GLY A 104 12.02 6.32 -2.60
N LEU A 105 11.24 6.38 -1.54
CA LEU A 105 9.77 6.46 -1.56
C LEU A 105 9.28 7.86 -1.97
N ARG A 106 9.51 8.23 -3.23
CA ARG A 106 9.11 9.52 -3.81
C ARG A 106 7.93 9.37 -4.76
N ASP A 107 7.20 10.46 -4.93
CA ASP A 107 6.16 10.57 -5.96
C ASP A 107 6.72 10.17 -7.34
N PRO A 108 6.09 9.24 -8.07
CA PRO A 108 6.58 8.78 -9.37
C PRO A 108 6.45 9.84 -10.49
N GLY A 109 6.03 11.07 -10.16
CA GLY A 109 5.83 12.16 -11.09
C GLY A 109 4.40 12.23 -11.65
N ARG A 110 4.03 13.42 -12.13
CA ARG A 110 2.67 13.74 -12.60
C ARG A 110 2.20 12.82 -13.74
N LEU A 111 3.07 12.51 -14.70
CA LEU A 111 2.74 11.64 -15.84
C LEU A 111 2.41 10.22 -15.39
N ARG A 112 3.29 9.59 -14.59
CA ARG A 112 3.07 8.22 -14.09
C ARG A 112 1.82 8.15 -13.23
N ARG A 113 1.54 9.17 -12.39
CA ARG A 113 0.27 9.29 -11.66
C ARG A 113 -0.95 9.35 -12.56
N MET A 114 -0.93 10.14 -13.63
CA MET A 114 -2.05 10.21 -14.57
C MET A 114 -2.31 8.86 -15.25
N TRP A 115 -1.26 8.16 -15.67
CA TRP A 115 -1.38 6.84 -16.28
C TRP A 115 -1.88 5.77 -15.29
N LEU A 116 -1.39 5.79 -14.05
CA LEU A 116 -1.94 4.96 -12.98
C LEU A 116 -3.42 5.24 -12.76
N HIS A 117 -3.80 6.52 -12.68
CA HIS A 117 -5.19 6.94 -12.51
C HIS A 117 -6.10 6.40 -13.63
N ARG A 118 -5.63 6.40 -14.89
CA ARG A 118 -6.36 5.76 -16.01
C ARG A 118 -6.51 4.26 -15.80
N ARG A 119 -5.45 3.56 -15.37
CA ARG A 119 -5.51 2.11 -15.11
C ARG A 119 -6.47 1.77 -13.98
N PHE A 120 -6.51 2.57 -12.92
CA PHE A 120 -7.49 2.42 -11.84
C PHE A 120 -8.94 2.62 -12.30
N ARG A 121 -9.19 3.51 -13.28
CA ARG A 121 -10.52 3.64 -13.90
C ARG A 121 -10.92 2.41 -14.72
N HIS A 122 -9.98 1.63 -15.25
CA HIS A 122 -10.31 0.39 -15.97
C HIS A 122 -10.45 -0.81 -15.03
N ALA A 123 -9.77 -0.80 -13.89
CA ALA A 123 -9.93 -1.81 -12.84
C ALA A 123 -11.27 -1.69 -12.05
N ARG A 124 -12.27 -0.98 -12.60
CA ARG A 124 -13.57 -0.68 -11.96
C ARG A 124 -14.45 -1.93 -11.86
N GLY A 125 -14.19 -2.72 -10.81
CA GLY A 125 -15.19 -3.56 -10.15
C GLY A 125 -15.47 -3.09 -8.70
N TRP A 126 -14.75 -2.08 -8.20
CA TRP A 126 -14.97 -1.54 -6.87
C TRP A 126 -16.07 -0.47 -6.90
N ALA A 127 -17.24 -0.82 -6.40
CA ALA A 127 -18.22 0.14 -5.93
C ALA A 127 -17.94 0.40 -4.44
N PRO A 128 -17.96 1.65 -3.96
CA PRO A 128 -17.98 1.87 -2.52
C PRO A 128 -19.16 1.08 -1.94
N PRO A 129 -19.00 0.37 -0.80
CA PRO A 129 -20.16 -0.18 -0.12
C PRO A 129 -21.12 0.99 0.11
N SER A 130 -22.39 0.83 -0.28
CA SER A 130 -23.43 1.78 0.09
C SER A 130 -23.35 1.95 1.60
N PHE A 131 -22.87 3.11 2.04
CA PHE A 131 -23.04 3.50 3.43
C PHE A 131 -24.53 3.70 3.60
N ASP A 132 -25.24 2.63 3.94
CA ASP A 132 -26.57 2.75 4.53
C ASP A 132 -26.35 3.50 5.83
N ARG A 133 -26.57 4.82 5.79
CA ARG A 133 -26.73 5.61 7.01
C ARG A 133 -28.02 5.10 7.63
N HIS A 134 -27.93 4.02 8.38
CA HIS A 134 -28.82 3.81 9.50
C HIS A 134 -28.55 4.96 10.48
N HIS A 135 -29.26 6.05 10.22
CA HIS A 135 -29.65 7.08 11.14
C HIS A 135 -30.25 6.35 12.34
N VAL A 136 -29.44 6.18 13.39
CA VAL A 136 -29.94 5.76 14.70
C VAL A 136 -30.58 7.00 15.27
N GLU A 137 -31.90 7.13 15.09
CA GLU A 137 -32.71 7.99 15.95
C GLU A 137 -33.03 7.25 17.25
N HIS A 138 -32.88 8.01 18.33
CA HIS A 138 -33.31 7.79 19.71
C HIS A 138 -32.46 6.88 20.60
#